data_AF-A0A1C6EQM5-F1
#
_entry.id   AF-A0A1C6EQM5-F1
#
_cell.length_a   1.000
_cell.length_b   1.000
_cell.length_c   1.000
_cell.angle_alpha   90.00
_cell.angle_beta   90.00
_cell.angle_gamma   90.00
#
_symmetry.space_group_name_H-M   'P 1'
#
loop_
_entity.id
_entity.type
_entity.pdbx_description
1 polymer ?
#
loop_
_entity_poly.entity_id
_entity_poly.type
_entity_poly.pdbx_seq_one_letter_code
_entity_poly.pdbx_strand_id
1 'polypeptide(L)' 'MCKYGQAEYAYNLLKQISEKMFESGILTEEQFKRLDEMNKQDCFSQFCTVLEV' A
#
# COMPACT_ATOMS: atom_id res chain seq x y z
N MET A 1 15.97 7.00 10.16
CA MET A 1 14.51 7.17 9.90
C MET A 1 14.40 7.99 8.62
N CYS A 2 13.89 7.54 7.46
CA CYS A 2 13.17 6.34 7.04
C CYS A 2 13.78 5.91 5.67
N LYS A 3 13.95 4.61 5.41
CA LYS A 3 14.64 4.07 4.21
C LYS A 3 13.76 4.03 2.93
N TYR A 4 12.73 4.87 2.87
CA TYR A 4 11.61 4.74 1.95
C TYR A 4 11.27 6.11 1.36
N GLY A 5 10.98 6.15 0.05
CA GLY A 5 10.42 7.34 -0.60
C GLY A 5 8.98 7.56 -0.15
N GLN A 6 8.39 8.67 -0.60
CA GLN A 6 7.01 9.02 -0.24
C GLN A 6 6.02 7.95 -0.71
N ALA A 7 6.25 7.36 -1.89
CA ALA A 7 5.43 6.28 -2.43
C ALA A 7 5.46 5.02 -1.55
N GLU A 8 6.65 4.57 -1.15
CA GLU A 8 6.82 3.39 -0.31
C GLU A 8 6.22 3.60 1.08
N TYR A 9 6.39 4.80 1.64
CA TYR A 9 5.82 5.14 2.93
C TYR A 9 4.29 5.12 2.89
N ALA A 10 3.68 5.78 1.89
CA ALA A 10 2.24 5.81 1.71
C ALA A 10 1.67 4.40 1.48
N TYR A 11 2.30 3.63 0.60
CA TYR A 11 1.89 2.25 0.32
C TYR A 11 1.96 1.37 1.58
N ASN A 12 3.03 1.46 2.36
CA ASN A 12 3.18 0.69 3.59
C ASN A 12 2.10 1.04 4.64
N LEU A 13 1.68 2.30 4.74
CA LEU A 13 0.57 2.70 5.61
C LEU A 13 -0.75 2.07 5.14
N LEU A 14 -1.05 2.17 3.84
CA LEU A 14 -2.28 1.60 3.27
C LEU A 14 -2.33 0.07 3.40
N LYS A 15 -1.17 -0.60 3.25
CA LYS A 15 -1.06 -2.03 3.45
C LYS A 15 -1.40 -2.45 4.88
N GLN A 16 -0.84 -1.77 5.89
CA GLN A 16 -1.17 -2.06 7.30
C GLN A 16 -2.65 -1.83 7.63
N ILE A 17 -3.28 -0.82 7.03
CA ILE A 17 -4.73 -0.59 7.20
C ILE A 17 -5.51 -1.74 6.56
N SER A 18 -5.14 -2.13 5.34
CA SER A 18 -5.80 -3.21 4.59
C SER A 18 -5.65 -4.56 5.31
N GLU A 19 -4.48 -4.83 5.91
CA GLU A 19 -4.22 -6.03 6.72
C GLU A 19 -5.17 -6.10 7.93
N LYS A 20 -5.34 -5.00 8.67
CA LYS A 20 -6.29 -4.94 9.79
C LYS A 20 -7.73 -5.15 9.34
N MET A 21 -8.12 -4.59 8.19
CA MET A 21 -9.45 -4.80 7.62
C MET A 21 -9.67 -6.26 7.23
N PHE A 22 -8.66 -6.92 6.65
CA PHE A 22 -8.70 -8.33 6.33
C PHE A 22 -8.79 -9.21 7.60
N GLU A 23 -7.95 -8.96 8.60
CA GLU A 23 -7.97 -9.68 9.89
C GLU A 23 -9.31 -9.55 10.62
N SER A 24 -9.97 -8.39 10.51
CA SER A 24 -11.31 -8.17 11.07
C SER A 24 -12.45 -8.79 10.25
N GLY A 25 -12.16 -9.41 9.11
CA GLY A 25 -13.15 -10.01 8.21
C GLY A 25 -13.98 -9.00 7.40
N ILE A 26 -13.56 -7.73 7.34
CA ILE A 26 -14.21 -6.70 6.52
C ILE A 26 -13.93 -6.94 5.03
N LEU A 27 -12.70 -7.36 4.72
CA LEU A 27 -12.29 -7.71 3.36
C LEU A 27 -12.23 -9.23 3.21
N THR A 28 -12.70 -9.72 2.06
CA THR A 28 -12.34 -11.07 1.61
C THR A 28 -10.90 -11.10 1.11
N GLU A 29 -10.32 -12.30 0.95
CA GLU A 29 -8.96 -12.44 0.43
C GLU A 29 -8.80 -11.84 -0.98
N GLU A 30 -9.82 -12.03 -1.83
CA GLU A 30 -9.83 -11.46 -3.19
C GLU A 30 -9.89 -9.92 -3.16
N GLN A 31 -10.74 -9.35 -2.29
CA GLN A 31 -10.82 -7.90 -2.12
C GLN A 31 -9.51 -7.32 -1.59
N PHE A 32 -8.87 -8.01 -0.63
CA PHE A 32 -7.57 -7.59 -0.09
C PHE A 32 -6.48 -7.59 -1.17
N LYS A 33 -6.36 -8.65 -1.98
CA LYS A 33 -5.39 -8.72 -3.09
C LYS A 33 -5.58 -7.60 -4.09
N ARG A 34 -6.83 -7.37 -4.53
CA ARG A 34 -7.15 -6.31 -5.49
C ARG A 34 -6.86 -4.93 -4.92
N LEU A 35 -7.16 -4.69 -3.65
CA LEU A 35 -6.89 -3.42 -2.97
C LEU A 35 -5.38 -3.16 -2.84
N ASP A 36 -4.58 -4.19 -2.51
CA ASP A 36 -3.12 -4.08 -2.43
C ASP A 36 -2.51 -3.66 -3.78
N GLU A 37 -2.95 -4.28 -4.88
CA GLU A 37 -2.52 -3.92 -6.24
C GLU A 37 -2.88 -2.48 -6.61
N MET A 38 -4.13 -2.06 -6.35
CA MET A 38 -4.60 -0.70 -6.61
C MET A 38 -3.81 0.33 -5.79
N ASN A 39 -3.65 0.08 -4.48
CA ASN A 39 -2.89 0.98 -3.59
C ASN A 39 -1.44 1.13 -4.04
N LYS A 40 -0.82 0.04 -4.50
CA LYS A 40 0.55 0.08 -5.03
C LYS A 40 0.62 0.93 -6.30
N GLN A 41 -0.28 0.72 -7.25
CA GLN A 41 -0.30 1.51 -8.49
C GLN A 41 -0.53 3.00 -8.22
N ASP A 42 -1.47 3.33 -7.33
CA ASP A 42 -1.81 4.71 -7.00
C ASP A 42 -0.67 5.41 -6.25
N CYS A 43 -0.07 4.77 -5.25
CA CYS A 43 1.03 5.37 -4.49
C CYS A 43 2.25 5.68 -5.36
N PHE A 44 2.64 4.73 -6.22
CA PHE A 44 3.83 4.88 -7.07
C PHE A 44 3.59 5.74 -8.31
N SER A 45 2.34 6.07 -8.66
CA SER A 45 2.02 7.05 -9.70
C SER A 45 1.93 8.49 -9.17
N GLN A 46 1.59 8.66 -7.89
CA GLN A 46 1.34 9.98 -7.30
C GLN A 46 2.50 10.54 -6.48
N PHE A 47 3.36 9.68 -5.93
CA PHE A 47 4.41 10.10 -5.00
C PHE A 47 5.81 9.73 -5.50
N CYS A 48 6.79 10.52 -5.08
CA CYS A 48 8.19 10.24 -5.37
C CYS A 48 8.64 8.96 -4.65
N THR A 49 9.30 8.06 -5.39
CA THR A 49 9.99 6.89 -4.85
C THR A 49 11.45 7.24 -4.53
N VAL A 50 12.06 6.47 -3.62
CA VAL A 50 13.51 6.58 -3.34
C VAL A 50 14.37 5.89 -4.40
N LEU A 51 13.75 5.03 -5.22
CA LEU A 51 14.41 4.43 -6.36
C LEU A 51 14.42 5.46 -7.47
N GLU A 52 15.56 6.12 -7.68
CA GLU A 52 15.81 6.89 -8.91
C GLU A 52 15.57 5.96 -10.11
N VAL A 53 14.70 6.38 -11.04
CA VAL A 53 14.44 5.68 -12.31
C VAL A 53 15.66 5.77 -13.20
#